data_AF-A0A1X2HXP9-F1
#
_entry.id   AF-A0A1X2HXP9-F1
#
_cell.length_a   1.000
_cell.length_b   1.000
_cell.length_c   1.000
_cell.angle_alpha   90.00
_cell.angle_beta   90.00
_cell.angle_gamma   90.00
#
_symmetry.space_group_name_H-M   'P 1'
#
loop_
_entity.id
_entity.type
_entity.pdbx_description
1 polymer ?
#
loop_
_entity_poly.entity_id
_entity_poly.type
_entity_poly.pdbx_seq_one_letter_code
_entity_poly.pdbx_strand_id
1 'polypeptide(L)'
;MDIKDKLTLLFLAGTRATLESQELVFPTFATSVISKRTFEYLAQKHPLNFDLDNKSTIILNQHVRDSHLYYFLQLTPKKYSTQYQIDDGMNIDRHAQILGDYFQLEPSLFTDFVRIGYFDQSIQELFGSWRIRDCCELYLIGDSVENKWAIYTPDSTSFYGKEWDHHENDDNGIVFNIY
;
A
#
# COMPACT_ATOMS: atom_id res chain seq x y z
N MET A 1 19.34 -7.23 -4.46
CA MET A 1 18.20 -6.53 -3.82
C MET A 1 17.67 -7.42 -2.72
N ASP A 2 17.89 -7.02 -1.48
CA ASP A 2 17.40 -7.76 -0.31
C ASP A 2 15.92 -7.43 -0.03
N ILE A 3 15.36 -7.98 1.06
CA ILE A 3 13.96 -7.75 1.46
C ILE A 3 13.73 -6.28 1.81
N LYS A 4 14.71 -5.65 2.48
CA LYS A 4 14.60 -4.25 2.91
C LYS A 4 14.62 -3.31 1.71
N ASP A 5 15.46 -3.56 0.72
CA ASP A 5 15.50 -2.79 -0.53
C ASP A 5 14.14 -2.83 -1.24
N LYS A 6 13.54 -4.03 -1.36
CA LYS A 6 12.23 -4.22 -1.99
C LYS A 6 11.12 -3.45 -1.25
N LEU A 7 11.08 -3.56 0.08
CA LEU A 7 10.13 -2.82 0.91
C LEU A 7 10.33 -1.32 0.77
N THR A 8 11.58 -0.85 0.80
CA THR A 8 11.90 0.57 0.61
C THR A 8 11.38 1.07 -0.72
N LEU A 9 11.63 0.35 -1.82
CA LEU A 9 11.14 0.72 -3.15
C LEU A 9 9.61 0.75 -3.22
N LEU A 10 8.93 -0.22 -2.62
CA LEU A 10 7.47 -0.27 -2.58
C LEU A 10 6.88 0.96 -1.86
N PHE A 11 7.39 1.29 -0.67
CA PHE A 11 6.91 2.44 0.09
C PHE A 11 7.25 3.78 -0.58
N LEU A 12 8.40 3.87 -1.24
CA LEU A 12 8.72 5.03 -2.08
C LEU A 12 7.78 5.17 -3.27
N ALA A 13 7.37 4.06 -3.89
CA ALA A 13 6.40 4.07 -4.99
C ALA A 13 5.00 4.49 -4.52
N GLY A 14 4.60 4.11 -3.30
CA GLY A 14 3.34 4.52 -2.68
C GLY A 14 3.32 5.92 -2.07
N THR A 15 4.45 6.63 -2.05
CA THR A 15 4.52 7.97 -1.43
C THR A 15 3.92 9.04 -2.35
N ARG A 16 3.00 9.85 -1.80
CA ARG A 16 2.24 10.91 -2.50
C ARG A 16 3.04 11.90 -3.34
N ALA A 17 4.29 12.19 -2.97
CA ALA A 17 5.12 13.18 -3.66
C ALA A 17 5.37 12.87 -5.16
N THR A 18 5.10 11.64 -5.60
CA THR A 18 5.30 11.19 -6.98
C THR A 18 4.08 11.46 -7.89
N LEU A 19 2.88 11.64 -7.33
CA LEU A 19 1.61 11.56 -8.08
C LEU A 19 0.96 12.91 -8.41
N GLU A 20 1.37 14.02 -7.78
CA GLU A 20 0.82 15.35 -8.08
C GLU A 20 1.14 15.87 -9.50
N SER A 21 1.96 15.16 -10.27
CA SER A 21 2.41 15.60 -11.60
C SER A 21 2.05 14.70 -12.78
N GLN A 22 1.38 13.56 -12.58
CA GLN A 22 1.15 12.60 -13.67
C GLN A 22 -0.30 12.11 -13.73
N GLU A 23 -0.95 12.44 -14.84
CA GLU A 23 -2.14 11.73 -15.32
C GLU A 23 -1.82 10.24 -15.45
N LEU A 24 -2.35 9.43 -14.53
CA LEU A 24 -2.60 7.98 -14.71
C LEU A 24 -1.48 7.19 -15.39
N VAL A 25 -0.23 7.41 -14.99
CA VAL A 25 0.81 6.44 -15.30
C VAL A 25 0.62 5.30 -14.32
N PHE A 26 0.12 4.16 -14.83
CA PHE A 26 0.10 2.89 -14.11
C PHE A 26 1.40 2.72 -13.32
N PRO A 27 1.37 2.17 -12.09
CA PRO A 27 2.55 2.06 -11.25
C PRO A 27 3.55 1.11 -11.91
N THR A 28 4.34 1.62 -12.84
CA THR A 28 5.54 0.93 -13.27
C THR A 28 6.57 1.23 -12.20
N PHE A 29 7.10 0.18 -11.56
CA PHE A 29 8.21 0.28 -10.59
C PHE A 29 9.45 0.99 -11.16
N ALA A 30 9.45 1.36 -12.44
CA ALA A 30 10.55 1.92 -13.19
C ALA A 30 10.56 3.46 -13.29
N THR A 31 9.53 4.20 -12.83
CA THR A 31 9.44 5.66 -13.14
C THR A 31 9.05 6.60 -11.99
N SER A 32 9.13 6.21 -10.71
CA SER A 32 8.78 7.16 -9.65
C SER A 32 9.88 8.21 -9.43
N VAL A 33 9.49 9.49 -9.34
CA VAL A 33 10.34 10.59 -8.90
C VAL A 33 10.56 10.42 -7.39
N ILE A 34 11.47 9.51 -7.02
CA ILE A 34 11.79 9.22 -5.62
C ILE A 34 12.38 10.49 -4.98
N SER A 35 11.64 11.07 -4.04
CA SER A 35 12.14 12.19 -3.25
C SER A 35 13.25 11.72 -2.32
N LYS A 36 14.42 12.37 -2.40
CA LYS A 36 15.55 12.12 -1.48
C LYS A 36 15.14 12.24 0.00
N ARG A 37 14.21 13.16 0.31
CA ARG A 37 13.72 13.35 1.69
C ARG A 37 12.97 12.11 2.19
N THR A 38 12.13 11.51 1.36
CA THR A 38 11.39 10.28 1.72
C THR A 38 12.37 9.13 1.99
N PHE A 39 13.39 9.01 1.15
CA PHE A 39 14.44 8.00 1.35
C PHE A 39 15.19 8.21 2.69
N GLU A 40 15.51 9.44 3.07
CA GLU A 40 16.18 9.75 4.35
C GLU A 40 15.35 9.31 5.56
N TYR A 41 14.01 9.39 5.48
CA TYR A 41 13.13 8.86 6.53
C TYR A 41 13.13 7.33 6.58
N LEU A 42 12.98 6.66 5.44
CA LEU A 42 12.97 5.18 5.38
C LEU A 42 14.33 4.56 5.72
N ALA A 43 15.42 5.32 5.55
CA ALA A 43 16.77 4.89 5.90
C ALA A 43 17.04 4.84 7.42
N GLN A 44 16.15 5.42 8.24
CA GLN A 44 16.31 5.42 9.69
C GLN A 44 16.31 3.99 10.27
N LYS A 45 17.09 3.78 11.33
CA LYS A 45 17.27 2.47 11.98
C LYS A 45 16.18 2.20 13.01
N HIS A 46 14.93 2.31 12.61
CA HIS A 46 13.79 1.97 13.45
C HIS A 46 13.33 0.53 13.21
N PRO A 47 12.71 -0.12 14.21
CA PRO A 47 12.04 -1.40 14.01
C PRO A 47 11.04 -1.33 12.86
N LEU A 48 11.13 -2.30 11.95
CA LEU A 48 10.24 -2.41 10.81
C LEU A 48 9.00 -3.23 11.17
N ASN A 49 7.88 -2.88 10.54
CA ASN A 49 6.62 -3.62 10.59
C ASN A 49 6.65 -4.90 9.73
N PHE A 50 7.84 -5.47 9.53
CA PHE A 50 8.10 -6.58 8.64
C PHE A 50 9.13 -7.51 9.26
N ASP A 51 9.02 -8.80 8.95
CA ASP A 51 10.03 -9.79 9.29
C ASP A 51 11.07 -9.85 8.17
N LEU A 52 12.27 -9.33 8.43
CA LEU A 52 13.35 -9.33 7.43
C LEU A 52 14.03 -10.70 7.29
N ASP A 53 13.85 -11.60 8.24
CA ASP A 53 14.39 -12.95 8.19
C ASP A 53 13.46 -13.88 7.39
N ASN A 54 12.18 -13.52 7.28
CA ASN A 54 11.21 -14.22 6.46
C ASN A 54 11.28 -13.78 4.98
N LYS A 55 11.74 -14.68 4.11
CA LYS A 55 11.82 -14.45 2.65
C LYS A 55 10.46 -14.25 1.98
N SER A 56 9.38 -14.67 2.64
CA SER A 56 8.01 -14.51 2.15
C SER A 56 7.37 -13.18 2.51
N THR A 57 8.09 -12.30 3.22
CA THR A 57 7.62 -10.96 3.56
C THR A 57 7.29 -10.12 2.33
N ILE A 58 8.07 -10.24 1.26
CA ILE A 58 7.79 -9.61 -0.03
C ILE A 58 8.26 -10.47 -1.21
N ILE A 59 7.29 -10.97 -1.98
CA ILE A 59 7.53 -11.84 -3.14
C ILE A 59 6.89 -11.22 -4.38
N LEU A 60 7.63 -11.17 -5.48
CA LEU A 60 7.06 -10.89 -6.79
C LEU A 60 6.58 -12.19 -7.42
N ASN A 61 5.29 -12.26 -7.71
CA ASN A 61 4.68 -13.40 -8.37
C ASN A 61 4.21 -13.03 -9.77
N GLN A 62 3.99 -14.07 -10.56
CA GLN A 62 3.39 -14.01 -11.88
C GLN A 62 2.15 -14.90 -11.90
N HIS A 63 1.04 -14.39 -12.40
CA HIS A 63 -0.19 -15.11 -12.61
C HIS A 63 -0.48 -15.16 -14.12
N VAL A 64 -0.56 -16.36 -14.69
CA VAL A 64 -0.99 -16.54 -16.08
C VAL A 64 -2.47 -16.91 -16.07
N ARG A 65 -3.33 -16.05 -16.60
CA ARG A 65 -4.76 -16.35 -16.78
C ARG A 65 -5.20 -15.91 -18.17
N ASP A 66 -5.89 -16.78 -18.90
CA ASP A 66 -6.54 -16.45 -20.18
C ASP A 66 -5.62 -15.71 -21.18
N SER A 67 -4.38 -16.18 -21.32
CA SER A 67 -3.32 -15.61 -22.18
C SER A 67 -2.76 -14.24 -21.75
N HIS A 68 -3.16 -13.73 -20.59
CA HIS A 68 -2.64 -12.51 -19.99
C HIS A 68 -1.71 -12.83 -18.81
N LEU A 69 -0.55 -12.19 -18.80
CA LEU A 69 0.46 -12.32 -17.75
C LEU A 69 0.32 -11.14 -16.79
N TYR A 70 -0.15 -11.42 -15.59
CA TYR A 70 -0.24 -10.43 -14.52
C TYR A 70 0.93 -10.61 -13.56
N TYR A 71 1.50 -9.51 -13.09
CA TYR A 71 2.48 -9.51 -12.02
C TYR A 71 1.83 -8.92 -10.79
N PHE A 72 2.16 -9.47 -9.63
CA PHE A 72 1.71 -8.91 -8.36
C PHE A 72 2.76 -9.13 -7.28
N LEU A 73 2.85 -8.18 -6.36
CA LEU A 73 3.65 -8.29 -5.15
C LEU A 73 2.79 -8.89 -4.04
N GLN A 74 3.25 -9.98 -3.44
CA GLN A 74 2.73 -10.45 -2.17
C GLN A 74 3.47 -9.75 -1.04
N LEU A 75 2.74 -9.10 -0.15
CA LEU A 75 3.27 -8.39 1.00
C LEU A 75 2.68 -8.97 2.29
N THR A 76 3.55 -9.26 3.26
CA THR A 76 3.16 -9.81 4.57
C THR A 76 3.67 -8.89 5.69
N PRO A 77 2.86 -7.93 6.17
CA PRO A 77 3.24 -7.07 7.28
C PRO A 77 2.99 -7.76 8.61
N LYS A 78 3.65 -7.30 9.68
CA LYS A 78 3.36 -7.72 11.07
C LYS A 78 2.06 -7.11 11.58
N LYS A 79 1.74 -5.88 11.17
CA LYS A 79 0.53 -5.15 11.55
C LYS A 79 -0.05 -4.42 10.36
N TYR A 80 -1.35 -4.28 10.33
CA TYR A 80 -2.04 -3.46 9.35
C TYR A 80 -3.27 -2.83 9.98
N SER A 81 -3.89 -1.88 9.28
CA SER A 81 -5.18 -1.34 9.68
C SER A 81 -6.14 -1.40 8.51
N THR A 82 -7.41 -1.66 8.81
CA THR A 82 -8.47 -1.65 7.80
C THR A 82 -9.44 -0.51 8.06
N GLN A 83 -10.10 -0.09 7.00
CA GLN A 83 -11.24 0.77 7.10
C GLN A 83 -12.29 0.34 6.09
N TYR A 84 -13.52 0.13 6.56
CA TYR A 84 -14.65 -0.16 5.71
C TYR A 84 -15.34 1.15 5.32
N GLN A 85 -15.58 1.34 4.02
CA GLN A 85 -16.44 2.37 3.45
C GLN A 85 -16.05 3.81 3.82
N ILE A 86 -15.38 4.47 2.88
CA ILE A 86 -14.95 5.86 3.01
C ILE A 86 -15.92 6.71 2.21
N ASP A 87 -16.67 7.57 2.88
CA ASP A 87 -17.46 8.62 2.21
C ASP A 87 -16.48 9.69 1.68
N ASP A 88 -15.80 9.39 0.57
CA ASP A 88 -14.80 10.27 -0.07
C ASP A 88 -15.30 10.86 -1.41
N GLY A 89 -16.60 10.73 -1.70
CA GLY A 89 -17.20 11.24 -2.93
C GLY A 89 -16.54 10.72 -4.22
N MET A 90 -16.35 11.62 -5.20
CA MET A 90 -16.07 11.31 -6.61
C MET A 90 -14.74 10.60 -6.93
N ASN A 91 -13.75 10.60 -6.03
CA ASN A 91 -12.43 10.03 -6.33
C ASN A 91 -12.38 8.50 -6.17
N ILE A 92 -13.20 7.94 -5.29
CA ILE A 92 -13.31 6.48 -5.12
C ILE A 92 -13.96 5.87 -6.35
N ASP A 93 -15.01 6.48 -6.89
CA ASP A 93 -15.71 5.97 -8.08
C ASP A 93 -14.77 5.79 -9.28
N ARG A 94 -13.84 6.74 -9.49
CA ARG A 94 -12.86 6.64 -10.58
C ARG A 94 -11.85 5.52 -10.36
N HIS A 95 -11.34 5.37 -9.14
CA HIS A 95 -10.39 4.29 -8.82
C HIS A 95 -11.09 2.93 -8.87
N ALA A 96 -12.28 2.81 -8.29
CA ALA A 96 -13.10 1.60 -8.35
C ALA A 96 -13.46 1.22 -9.79
N GLN A 97 -13.75 2.19 -10.67
CA GLN A 97 -13.94 1.91 -12.10
C GLN A 97 -12.67 1.36 -12.76
N ILE A 98 -11.52 2.00 -12.56
CA ILE A 98 -10.24 1.55 -13.13
C ILE A 98 -9.90 0.14 -12.63
N LEU A 99 -10.08 -0.11 -11.33
CA LEU A 99 -9.81 -1.41 -10.73
C LEU A 99 -10.83 -2.46 -11.16
N GLY A 100 -12.09 -2.08 -11.33
CA GLY A 100 -13.14 -2.93 -11.88
C GLY A 100 -12.81 -3.37 -13.29
N ASP A 101 -12.40 -2.44 -14.14
CA ASP A 101 -11.98 -2.72 -15.51
C ASP A 101 -10.71 -3.59 -15.55
N TYR A 102 -9.74 -3.33 -14.67
CA TYR A 102 -8.45 -4.02 -14.67
C TYR A 102 -8.53 -5.43 -14.08
N PHE A 103 -9.28 -5.60 -12.99
CA PHE A 103 -9.44 -6.87 -12.29
C PHE A 103 -10.67 -7.67 -12.71
N GLN A 104 -11.50 -7.11 -13.60
CA GLN A 104 -12.81 -7.65 -13.97
C GLN A 104 -13.72 -7.87 -12.76
N LEU A 105 -13.62 -6.97 -11.79
CA LEU A 105 -14.40 -6.99 -10.56
C LEU A 105 -15.65 -6.13 -10.72
N GLU A 106 -16.76 -6.51 -10.08
CA GLU A 106 -17.93 -5.63 -10.05
C GLU A 106 -17.59 -4.35 -9.27
N PRO A 107 -17.78 -3.15 -9.85
CA PRO A 107 -17.36 -1.88 -9.23
C PRO A 107 -17.95 -1.63 -7.84
N SER A 108 -19.09 -2.24 -7.51
CA SER A 108 -19.73 -2.18 -6.20
C SER A 108 -18.99 -2.91 -5.07
N LEU A 109 -17.92 -3.65 -5.38
CA LEU A 109 -17.20 -4.48 -4.41
C LEU A 109 -15.94 -3.82 -3.82
N PHE A 110 -15.43 -2.72 -4.40
CA PHE A 110 -14.25 -2.01 -3.87
C PHE A 110 -14.63 -1.15 -2.67
N THR A 111 -14.69 -1.75 -1.49
CA THR A 111 -15.12 -1.08 -0.26
C THR A 111 -14.09 -1.11 0.86
N ASP A 112 -13.01 -1.88 0.67
CA ASP A 112 -11.99 -2.08 1.69
C ASP A 112 -10.76 -1.23 1.43
N PHE A 113 -10.36 -0.51 2.47
CA PHE A 113 -9.10 0.20 2.54
C PHE A 113 -8.18 -0.48 3.53
N VAL A 114 -6.92 -0.61 3.16
CA VAL A 114 -5.87 -1.14 4.01
C VAL A 114 -4.76 -0.10 4.13
N ARG A 115 -4.29 0.10 5.35
CA ARG A 115 -3.12 0.93 5.67
C ARG A 115 -2.04 0.05 6.29
N ILE A 116 -0.83 0.13 5.73
CA ILE A 116 0.32 -0.63 6.19
C ILE A 116 1.46 0.34 6.50
N GLY A 117 1.93 0.35 7.73
CA GLY A 117 3.11 1.13 8.12
C GLY A 117 4.42 0.46 7.70
N TYR A 118 5.43 1.28 7.36
CA TYR A 118 6.79 0.81 7.12
C TYR A 118 7.49 0.42 8.42
N PHE A 119 7.37 1.31 9.40
CA PHE A 119 7.89 1.13 10.75
C PHE A 119 6.81 0.56 11.66
N ASP A 120 7.27 -0.09 12.73
CA ASP A 120 6.40 -0.53 13.82
C ASP A 120 5.58 0.65 14.38
N GLN A 121 4.35 0.37 14.80
CA GLN A 121 3.41 1.37 15.31
C GLN A 121 3.99 2.19 16.47
N SER A 122 4.85 1.59 17.32
CA SER A 122 5.48 2.30 18.44
C SER A 122 6.33 3.49 17.98
N ILE A 123 6.82 3.45 16.74
CA ILE A 123 7.66 4.51 16.15
C ILE A 123 6.78 5.56 15.45
N GLN A 124 5.61 5.16 14.93
CA GLN A 124 4.68 6.10 14.29
C GLN A 124 4.12 7.15 15.24
N GLU A 125 4.05 6.84 16.53
CA GLU A 125 3.68 7.79 17.59
C GLU A 125 4.79 8.81 17.85
N LEU A 126 6.06 8.42 17.67
CA LEU A 126 7.21 9.29 17.88
C LEU A 126 7.36 10.37 16.80
N PHE A 127 6.91 10.10 15.59
CA PHE A 127 7.13 11.02 14.47
C PHE A 127 6.37 12.34 14.60
N GLY A 128 5.37 12.43 15.49
CA GLY A 128 4.69 13.65 15.99
C GLY A 128 4.05 14.57 14.96
N SER A 129 4.39 14.40 13.69
CA SER A 129 4.03 15.21 12.55
C SER A 129 3.51 14.30 11.46
N TRP A 130 2.26 14.58 11.08
CA TRP A 130 1.51 13.95 10.00
C TRP A 130 2.33 13.79 8.71
N ARG A 131 3.17 14.77 8.35
CA ARG A 131 4.02 14.71 7.14
C ARG A 131 4.97 13.52 7.08
N ILE A 132 5.50 13.09 8.22
CA ILE A 132 6.44 11.95 8.24
C ILE A 132 5.65 10.65 8.19
N ARG A 133 4.48 10.61 8.84
CA ARG A 133 3.57 9.46 8.83
C ARG A 133 3.13 9.12 7.39
N ASP A 134 2.67 10.11 6.63
CA ASP A 134 2.24 9.94 5.24
C ASP A 134 3.35 9.42 4.31
N CYS A 135 4.62 9.64 4.66
CA CYS A 135 5.78 9.19 3.88
C CYS A 135 6.21 7.74 4.21
N CYS A 136 5.65 7.16 5.27
CA CYS A 136 6.04 5.84 5.79
C CYS A 136 4.85 4.87 5.84
N GLU A 137 3.77 5.18 5.15
CA GLU A 137 2.56 4.37 5.08
C GLU A 137 2.25 4.03 3.63
N LEU A 138 1.79 2.80 3.42
CA LEU A 138 1.25 2.31 2.16
C LEU A 138 -0.25 2.19 2.34
N TYR A 139 -1.00 2.86 1.47
CA TYR A 139 -2.45 2.75 1.41
C TYR A 139 -2.83 1.88 0.22
N LEU A 140 -3.77 0.97 0.46
CA LEU A 140 -4.29 0.05 -0.53
C LEU A 140 -5.81 0.19 -0.58
N ILE A 141 -6.36 0.04 -1.78
CA ILE A 141 -7.79 -0.12 -2.03
C ILE A 141 -8.00 -1.42 -2.80
N GLY A 142 -9.04 -2.18 -2.45
CA GLY A 142 -9.20 -3.50 -3.04
C GLY A 142 -10.41 -4.27 -2.55
N ASP A 143 -10.32 -5.57 -2.76
CA ASP A 143 -11.29 -6.58 -2.35
C ASP A 143 -10.60 -7.56 -1.40
N SER A 144 -11.06 -7.60 -0.14
CA SER A 144 -10.53 -8.51 0.88
C SER A 144 -10.91 -9.98 0.65
N VAL A 145 -12.01 -10.26 -0.06
CA VAL A 145 -12.48 -11.63 -0.36
C VAL A 145 -11.59 -12.27 -1.42
N GLU A 146 -11.35 -11.55 -2.52
CA GLU A 146 -10.45 -12.02 -3.58
C GLU A 146 -8.97 -11.74 -3.28
N ASN A 147 -8.68 -10.95 -2.25
CA ASN A 147 -7.34 -10.51 -1.88
C ASN A 147 -6.60 -9.87 -3.06
N LYS A 148 -7.24 -8.88 -3.69
CA LYS A 148 -6.66 -8.09 -4.79
C LYS A 148 -6.60 -6.64 -4.37
N TRP A 149 -5.41 -6.07 -4.40
CA TRP A 149 -5.14 -4.73 -3.91
C TRP A 149 -4.41 -3.91 -4.97
N ALA A 150 -4.71 -2.62 -5.00
CA ALA A 150 -3.93 -1.64 -5.73
C ALA A 150 -3.45 -0.56 -4.76
N ILE A 151 -2.31 0.03 -5.09
CA ILE A 151 -1.79 1.17 -4.35
C ILE A 151 -2.76 2.34 -4.52
N TYR A 152 -3.23 2.86 -3.40
CA TYR A 152 -4.08 4.04 -3.34
C TYR A 152 -3.29 5.20 -2.75
N THR A 153 -3.51 6.40 -3.26
CA THR A 153 -2.88 7.61 -2.70
C THR A 153 -3.99 8.56 -2.28
N PRO A 154 -4.32 8.60 -0.98
CA PRO A 154 -5.33 9.53 -0.50
C PRO A 154 -4.95 10.97 -0.76
N ASP A 155 -5.95 11.81 -1.02
CA ASP A 155 -5.79 13.21 -0.69
C ASP A 155 -5.60 13.29 0.83
N SER A 156 -4.66 14.11 1.31
CA SER A 156 -4.31 14.24 2.73
C SER A 156 -5.54 14.35 3.62
N THR A 157 -6.61 14.99 3.13
CA THR A 157 -7.83 15.24 3.87
C THR A 157 -8.75 14.04 4.02
N SER A 158 -8.70 13.03 3.15
CA SER A 158 -9.74 11.99 3.05
C SER A 158 -9.75 11.01 4.23
N PHE A 159 -8.61 10.85 4.91
CA PHE A 159 -8.45 9.91 6.02
C PHE A 159 -8.28 10.57 7.39
N TYR A 160 -8.25 11.91 7.46
CA TYR A 160 -8.14 12.58 8.76
C TYR A 160 -9.40 12.39 9.59
N GLY A 161 -9.19 12.05 10.87
CA GLY A 161 -10.26 11.92 11.86
C GLY A 161 -11.10 10.65 11.71
N LYS A 162 -10.72 9.74 10.80
CA LYS A 162 -11.38 8.45 10.66
C LYS A 162 -10.71 7.41 11.56
N GLU A 163 -11.53 6.61 12.22
CA GLU A 163 -11.07 5.46 13.00
C GLU A 163 -10.67 4.33 12.05
N TRP A 164 -9.55 3.69 12.36
CA TRP A 164 -9.04 2.53 11.62
C TRP A 164 -9.05 1.34 12.57
N ASP A 165 -9.51 0.19 12.09
CA ASP A 165 -9.45 -1.05 12.85
C ASP A 165 -8.02 -1.59 12.75
N HIS A 166 -7.34 -1.71 13.88
CA HIS A 166 -5.96 -2.16 13.95
C HIS A 166 -5.87 -3.67 14.14
N HIS A 167 -5.02 -4.32 13.33
CA HIS A 167 -4.85 -5.78 13.32
C HIS A 167 -3.39 -6.15 13.51
N GLU A 168 -3.14 -7.11 14.39
CA GLU A 168 -1.88 -7.85 14.48
C GLU A 168 -1.95 -9.04 13.50
N ASN A 169 -0.85 -9.33 12.81
CA ASN A 169 -0.71 -10.44 11.88
C ASN A 169 0.30 -11.45 12.45
N ASP A 170 0.08 -11.86 13.70
CA ASP A 170 1.04 -12.64 14.49
C ASP A 170 1.43 -13.98 13.84
N ASP A 171 0.51 -14.61 13.10
CA ASP A 171 0.73 -15.86 12.39
C ASP A 171 1.24 -15.68 10.95
N ASN A 172 1.47 -14.43 10.50
CA ASN A 172 1.73 -14.09 9.10
C ASN A 172 0.66 -14.66 8.14
N GLY A 173 -0.56 -14.87 8.64
CA GLY A 173 -1.65 -15.52 7.90
C GLY A 173 -2.27 -14.61 6.85
N ILE A 174 -2.20 -13.30 7.05
CA ILE A 174 -2.71 -12.31 6.12
C ILE A 174 -1.58 -11.85 5.19
N VAL A 175 -1.83 -11.99 3.89
CA VAL A 175 -0.95 -11.53 2.81
C VAL A 175 -1.75 -10.63 1.89
N PHE A 176 -1.13 -9.60 1.34
CA PHE A 176 -1.77 -8.67 0.40
C PHE A 176 -1.19 -8.90 -0.99
N ASN A 177 -2.01 -9.29 -1.97
CA ASN A 177 -1.59 -9.36 -3.38
C ASN A 177 -1.81 -7.99 -4.04
N ILE A 178 -0.73 -7.23 -4.19
CA ILE A 178 -0.72 -5.89 -4.74
C ILE A 178 -0.37 -5.96 -6.23
N TYR A 179 -1.30 -5.56 -7.09
CA TYR A 179 -1.15 -5.57 -8.55
C TYR A 179 -0.74 -4.20 -9.09
#